data_AF-A0A9Q1HLV0-F1
#
_entry.id   AF-A0A9Q1HLV0-F1
#
_cell.length_a   1.000
_cell.length_b   1.000
_cell.length_c   1.000
_cell.angle_alpha   90.00
_cell.angle_beta   90.00
_cell.angle_gamma   90.00
#
_symmetry.space_group_name_H-M   'P 1'
#
loop_
_entity.id
_entity.type
_entity.pdbx_description
1 polymer ?
#
loop_
_entity_poly.entity_id
_entity_poly.type
_entity_poly.pdbx_seq_one_letter_code
_entity_poly.pdbx_strand_id
1 'polypeptide(L)'
;MVRELRRKLPGIVPSLQAEQKRKHEYNDEFRIILCPSRTPTGWKISPERLAEVLSFQSFWIYGSKYWRVYGDGRETGSRHSCFISLSLVNNELALHNGSYQSPKCIYPVGLFYEGDSRDNLEENLGFPNSWLNKFIEKESTKGDHFFLCGDEMFLEAMLDGKNELSPTSNDGWNIYTKCTKDQKSLTDPTTKRRTDLHPRFDREYPTSILRSIPLENTVFCLLYGLARCVEKLLTLVVQYILLHSNIVNEQGLDGTAYRKEKLHTLETNINKRGVRQGKFIIPFDAGGKLQQIKLNKDHAWVIISPAPAGKEEEFPHVLSDVLPDINHKITIPFNVCMELKIKDQYSETELVSAIWAHFYNMVAMLKKDPPPKPKRENQGPSKNVNDFSWGFTSEEVDGYKAHAEIFYQLFSFRYTARELTPYMIKLVDYGSHFMKNLPVPICRFQAEGGEHTNYEHSTYYYNHTTRHGGNFTLDPMLAIFRNMWRRTCYQISTNTDTAEGRAAAAAFA
;
A
#
# COMPACT_ATOMS: atom_id res chain seq x y z
N MET A 1 -24.47 34.69 -11.61
CA MET A 1 -24.69 33.71 -10.52
C MET A 1 -24.11 34.15 -9.17
N VAL A 2 -22.78 34.16 -8.92
CA VAL A 2 -22.23 34.54 -7.58
C VAL A 2 -22.50 36.00 -7.21
N ARG A 3 -22.45 36.92 -8.17
CA ARG A 3 -22.73 38.35 -7.96
C ARG A 3 -24.19 38.62 -7.57
N GLU A 4 -25.11 37.84 -8.14
CA GLU A 4 -26.54 37.86 -7.76
C GLU A 4 -26.79 37.22 -6.39
N LEU A 5 -26.10 36.12 -6.07
CA LEU A 5 -26.18 35.47 -4.75
C LEU A 5 -25.70 36.41 -3.64
N ARG A 6 -24.60 37.14 -3.84
CA ARG A 6 -24.12 38.18 -2.90
C ARG A 6 -25.16 39.27 -2.66
N ARG A 7 -25.94 39.63 -3.69
CA ARG A 7 -26.99 40.65 -3.58
C ARG A 7 -28.24 40.11 -2.87
N LYS A 8 -28.59 38.84 -3.09
CA LYS A 8 -29.80 38.21 -2.53
C LYS A 8 -29.62 37.71 -1.09
N LEU A 9 -28.39 37.42 -0.66
CA LEU A 9 -28.08 36.85 0.66
C LEU A 9 -26.95 37.61 1.37
N PRO A 10 -27.11 38.92 1.64
CA PRO A 10 -26.11 39.70 2.37
C PRO A 10 -25.92 39.13 3.79
N GLY A 11 -24.67 38.96 4.22
CA GLY A 11 -24.32 38.36 5.51
C GLY A 11 -24.11 36.84 5.49
N ILE A 12 -24.72 36.12 4.54
CA ILE A 12 -24.47 34.68 4.31
C ILE A 12 -23.36 34.50 3.27
N VAL A 13 -23.41 35.24 2.16
CA VAL A 13 -22.36 35.24 1.14
C VAL A 13 -21.47 36.47 1.36
N PRO A 14 -20.16 36.29 1.67
CA PRO A 14 -19.28 37.42 1.97
C PRO A 14 -19.13 38.37 0.78
N SER A 15 -18.91 39.66 1.08
CA SER A 15 -18.64 40.68 0.08
C SER A 15 -17.38 40.35 -0.72
N LEU A 16 -17.26 40.89 -1.94
CA LEU A 16 -16.07 40.66 -2.76
C LEU A 16 -14.78 41.12 -2.05
N GLN A 17 -14.83 42.26 -1.36
CA GLN A 17 -13.69 42.79 -0.60
C GLN A 17 -13.34 41.89 0.59
N ALA A 18 -14.33 41.41 1.35
CA ALA A 18 -14.09 40.49 2.46
C ALA A 18 -13.49 39.16 1.98
N GLU A 19 -13.98 38.63 0.85
CA GLU A 19 -13.42 37.43 0.23
C GLU A 19 -11.98 37.66 -0.25
N GLN A 20 -11.69 38.80 -0.89
CA GLN A 20 -10.34 39.14 -1.34
C GLN A 20 -9.37 39.31 -0.16
N LYS A 21 -9.79 39.99 0.90
CA LYS A 21 -9.01 40.15 2.14
C LYS A 21 -8.70 38.79 2.76
N ARG A 22 -9.71 37.93 2.93
CA ARG A 22 -9.53 36.58 3.46
C ARG A 22 -8.61 35.73 2.59
N LYS A 23 -8.72 35.84 1.25
CA LYS A 23 -7.81 35.17 0.31
C LYS A 23 -6.36 35.64 0.46
N HIS A 24 -6.13 36.91 0.79
CA HIS A 24 -4.80 37.45 1.02
C HIS A 24 -4.23 36.93 2.35
N GLU A 25 -5.00 37.05 3.44
CA GLU A 25 -4.65 36.53 4.77
C GLU A 25 -4.24 35.05 4.73
N TYR A 26 -5.05 34.19 4.07
CA TYR A 26 -4.71 32.77 3.94
C TYR A 26 -3.39 32.52 3.20
N ASN A 27 -3.00 33.39 2.27
CA ASN A 27 -1.73 33.23 1.54
C ASN A 27 -0.55 33.68 2.39
N ASP A 28 -0.73 34.71 3.19
CA ASP A 28 0.30 35.19 4.10
C ASP A 28 0.51 34.17 5.22
N GLU A 29 -0.57 33.66 5.81
CA GLU A 29 -0.54 32.53 6.75
C GLU A 29 0.19 31.32 6.16
N PHE A 30 -0.17 30.90 4.94
CA PHE A 30 0.50 29.78 4.28
C PHE A 30 2.02 30.00 4.17
N ARG A 31 2.44 31.21 3.79
CA ARG A 31 3.85 31.56 3.61
C ARG A 31 4.60 31.63 4.93
N ILE A 32 3.98 32.20 5.96
CA ILE A 32 4.58 32.41 7.30
C ILE A 32 4.61 31.11 8.10
N ILE A 33 3.54 30.33 8.05
CA ILE A 33 3.37 29.12 8.85
C ILE A 33 4.07 27.96 8.16
N LEU A 34 3.65 27.56 6.95
CA LEU A 34 4.21 26.36 6.30
C LEU A 34 5.56 26.59 5.60
N CYS A 35 6.01 27.85 5.50
CA CYS A 35 7.34 28.20 4.98
C CYS A 35 7.70 27.49 3.66
N PRO A 36 6.88 27.63 2.59
CA PRO A 36 7.15 26.98 1.31
C PRO A 36 8.48 27.48 0.72
N SER A 37 9.28 26.56 0.21
CA SER A 37 10.57 26.86 -0.42
C SER A 37 10.77 26.03 -1.69
N ARG A 38 11.53 26.58 -2.64
CA ARG A 38 11.90 25.87 -3.87
C ARG A 38 12.87 24.74 -3.56
N THR A 39 12.65 23.60 -4.23
CA THR A 39 13.68 22.58 -4.46
C THR A 39 14.17 22.73 -5.91
N PRO A 40 15.22 22.01 -6.35
CA PRO A 40 15.74 22.13 -7.71
C PRO A 40 14.68 21.93 -8.79
N THR A 41 13.79 20.95 -8.62
CA THR A 41 12.73 20.64 -9.58
C THR A 41 11.32 20.91 -9.05
N GLY A 42 11.14 21.57 -7.91
CA GLY A 42 9.82 21.58 -7.28
C GLY A 42 9.69 22.50 -6.08
N TRP A 43 8.85 22.06 -5.13
CA TRP A 43 8.55 22.78 -3.89
C TRP A 43 8.51 21.83 -2.70
N LYS A 44 8.87 22.38 -1.54
CA LYS A 44 8.68 21.75 -0.25
C LYS A 44 8.07 22.74 0.74
N ILE A 45 7.50 22.23 1.82
CA ILE A 45 7.12 22.99 3.01
C ILE A 45 7.96 22.53 4.21
N SER A 46 7.97 23.30 5.30
CA SER A 46 8.65 22.87 6.53
C SER A 46 7.87 21.72 7.19
N PRO A 47 8.49 20.53 7.35
CA PRO A 47 7.85 19.43 8.06
C PRO A 47 7.68 19.73 9.55
N GLU A 48 8.57 20.53 10.16
CA GLU A 48 8.45 20.99 11.55
C GLU A 48 7.17 21.79 11.75
N ARG A 49 6.95 22.79 10.89
CA ARG A 49 5.77 23.64 10.95
C ARG A 49 4.49 22.88 10.65
N LEU A 50 4.54 21.95 9.69
CA LEU A 50 3.44 21.04 9.45
C LEU A 50 3.13 20.21 10.71
N ALA A 51 4.14 19.63 11.37
CA ALA A 51 3.95 18.83 12.58
C ALA A 51 3.34 19.64 13.74
N GLU A 52 3.74 20.91 13.91
CA GLU A 52 3.14 21.88 14.85
C GLU A 52 1.66 22.14 14.51
N VAL A 53 1.36 22.43 13.24
CA VAL A 53 -0.02 22.62 12.78
C VAL A 53 -0.87 21.37 13.04
N LEU A 54 -0.33 20.18 12.76
CA LEU A 54 -1.04 18.92 12.94
C LEU A 54 -1.28 18.59 14.42
N SER A 55 -0.47 19.09 15.37
CA SER A 55 -0.81 18.95 16.79
C SER A 55 -2.08 19.70 17.20
N PHE A 56 -2.45 20.79 16.53
CA PHE A 56 -3.77 21.42 16.76
C PHE A 56 -4.91 20.60 16.15
N GLN A 57 -4.65 19.93 15.03
CA GLN A 57 -5.65 19.06 14.41
C GLN A 57 -5.83 17.75 15.17
N SER A 58 -4.77 17.23 15.80
CA SER A 58 -4.71 15.92 16.45
C SER A 58 -4.30 16.01 17.92
N PHE A 59 -4.84 17.02 18.62
CA PHE A 59 -4.51 17.35 20.01
C PHE A 59 -4.77 16.21 21.01
N TRP A 60 -5.60 15.24 20.62
CA TRP A 60 -5.94 14.05 21.40
C TRP A 60 -4.89 12.92 21.30
N ILE A 61 -3.85 13.08 20.47
CA ILE A 61 -2.70 12.17 20.46
C ILE A 61 -1.74 12.63 21.56
N TYR A 62 -1.67 11.85 22.64
CA TYR A 62 -0.80 12.12 23.76
C TYR A 62 0.49 11.27 23.65
N GLY A 63 1.65 11.92 23.79
CA GLY A 63 2.94 11.24 23.71
C GLY A 63 3.46 11.08 22.28
N SER A 64 4.09 9.94 22.01
CA SER A 64 4.78 9.65 20.75
C SER A 64 3.85 9.60 19.55
N LYS A 65 4.19 10.34 18.49
CA LYS A 65 3.49 10.24 17.21
C LYS A 65 4.11 9.14 16.35
N TYR A 66 3.25 8.42 15.64
CA TYR A 66 3.64 7.42 14.65
C TYR A 66 3.38 7.98 13.26
N TRP A 67 4.46 8.34 12.58
CA TRP A 67 4.45 8.99 11.28
C TRP A 67 4.72 7.99 10.17
N ARG A 68 3.79 7.91 9.22
CA ARG A 68 4.05 7.29 7.92
C ARG A 68 4.65 8.34 7.00
N VAL A 69 5.86 8.06 6.51
CA VAL A 69 6.51 8.73 5.38
C VAL A 69 6.19 7.93 4.14
N TYR A 70 5.43 8.52 3.23
CA TYR A 70 5.01 7.87 1.99
C TYR A 70 5.40 8.71 0.79
N GLY A 71 5.90 8.07 -0.26
CA GLY A 71 6.12 8.71 -1.54
C GLY A 71 5.68 7.85 -2.71
N ASP A 72 5.52 8.53 -3.85
CA ASP A 72 4.98 7.91 -5.06
C ASP A 72 5.36 8.70 -6.32
N GLY A 73 5.85 8.00 -7.35
CA GLY A 73 6.03 8.54 -8.71
C GLY A 73 4.75 8.44 -9.53
N ARG A 74 4.25 9.56 -10.05
CA ARG A 74 2.99 9.63 -10.80
C ARG A 74 3.04 10.62 -11.96
N GLU A 75 1.93 10.70 -12.67
CA GLU A 75 1.69 11.71 -13.69
C GLU A 75 0.70 12.75 -13.12
N THR A 76 1.14 14.00 -13.03
CA THR A 76 0.28 15.14 -12.67
C THR A 76 0.27 16.10 -13.85
N GLY A 77 -0.89 16.27 -14.51
CA GLY A 77 -1.00 17.21 -15.62
C GLY A 77 -0.20 16.82 -16.87
N SER A 78 -0.13 15.53 -17.18
CA SER A 78 0.69 14.98 -18.28
C SER A 78 2.20 15.16 -18.12
N ARG A 79 2.66 15.36 -16.89
CA ARG A 79 4.08 15.40 -16.54
C ARG A 79 4.35 14.40 -15.43
N HIS A 80 5.49 13.72 -15.51
CA HIS A 80 5.98 12.94 -14.38
C HIS A 80 6.22 13.87 -13.19
N SER A 81 5.78 13.41 -12.03
CA SER A 81 5.91 14.10 -10.75
C SER A 81 6.13 13.06 -9.66
N CYS A 82 6.75 13.50 -8.57
CA CYS A 82 6.89 12.71 -7.37
C CYS A 82 6.38 13.53 -6.20
N PHE A 83 5.70 12.88 -5.26
CA PHE A 83 5.39 13.51 -3.99
C PHE A 83 5.92 12.70 -2.83
N ILE A 84 6.23 13.41 -1.74
CA ILE A 84 6.55 12.83 -0.44
C ILE A 84 5.61 13.45 0.56
N SER A 85 5.05 12.63 1.43
CA SER A 85 4.02 13.02 2.39
C SER A 85 4.30 12.48 3.78
N LEU A 86 3.72 13.17 4.76
CA LEU A 86 3.61 12.74 6.15
C LEU A 86 2.14 12.49 6.48
N SER A 87 1.88 11.46 7.28
CA SER A 87 0.55 11.18 7.84
C SER A 87 0.68 10.44 9.16
N LEU A 88 -0.23 10.71 10.09
CA LEU A 88 -0.28 10.00 11.38
C LEU A 88 -0.98 8.65 11.23
N VAL A 89 -0.50 7.64 11.94
CA VAL A 89 -1.09 6.28 11.94
C VAL A 89 -1.42 5.75 13.35
N ASN A 90 -1.27 6.61 14.36
CA ASN A 90 -1.62 6.38 15.77
C ASN A 90 -2.99 5.70 15.99
N ASN A 91 -3.10 4.92 17.06
CA ASN A 91 -4.31 4.18 17.42
C ASN A 91 -5.49 5.09 17.79
N GLU A 92 -5.19 6.26 18.34
CA GLU A 92 -6.13 7.33 18.66
C GLU A 92 -7.01 7.70 17.46
N LEU A 93 -6.50 7.61 16.23
CA LEU A 93 -7.29 7.91 15.04
C LEU A 93 -8.55 7.04 14.96
N ALA A 94 -8.47 5.76 15.35
CA ALA A 94 -9.62 4.86 15.34
C ALA A 94 -10.71 5.27 16.35
N LEU A 95 -10.34 5.92 17.46
CA LEU A 95 -11.27 6.39 18.49
C LEU A 95 -11.90 7.76 18.16
N HIS A 96 -11.28 8.52 17.26
CA HIS A 96 -11.66 9.89 16.92
C HIS A 96 -12.20 10.04 15.49
N ASN A 97 -12.73 8.96 14.89
CA ASN A 97 -13.24 8.91 13.51
C ASN A 97 -12.21 9.40 12.45
N GLY A 98 -10.92 9.23 12.75
CA GLY A 98 -9.83 9.48 11.83
C GLY A 98 -9.72 8.37 10.79
N SER A 99 -9.19 8.70 9.61
CA SER A 99 -8.91 7.74 8.55
C SER A 99 -7.45 7.86 8.13
N TYR A 100 -6.73 6.73 8.08
CA TYR A 100 -5.32 6.66 7.68
C TYR A 100 -5.11 6.54 6.16
N GLN A 101 -6.16 6.19 5.41
CA GLN A 101 -6.16 6.15 3.93
C GLN A 101 -6.95 7.31 3.29
N SER A 102 -7.45 8.28 4.07
CA SER A 102 -8.12 9.44 3.48
C SER A 102 -7.08 10.41 2.89
N PRO A 103 -7.32 10.94 1.67
CA PRO A 103 -6.54 12.06 1.13
C PRO A 103 -6.49 13.28 2.05
N LYS A 104 -7.48 13.41 2.94
CA LYS A 104 -7.57 14.49 3.92
C LYS A 104 -6.56 14.39 5.06
N CYS A 105 -5.97 13.21 5.26
CA CYS A 105 -5.03 12.90 6.33
C CYS A 105 -3.61 12.64 5.80
N ILE A 106 -3.39 12.89 4.50
CA ILE A 106 -2.10 12.75 3.83
C ILE A 106 -1.64 14.14 3.47
N TYR A 107 -0.51 14.52 4.04
CA TYR A 107 0.01 15.88 3.96
C TYR A 107 1.31 15.85 3.17
N PRO A 108 1.31 16.24 1.89
CA PRO A 108 2.53 16.45 1.14
C PRO A 108 3.47 17.38 1.90
N VAL A 109 4.74 17.01 1.92
CA VAL A 109 5.85 17.85 2.41
C VAL A 109 6.81 18.20 1.28
N GLY A 110 6.84 17.42 0.21
CA GLY A 110 7.57 17.69 -1.03
C GLY A 110 6.73 17.33 -2.26
N LEU A 111 6.78 18.18 -3.27
CA LEU A 111 6.20 17.97 -4.60
C LEU A 111 7.23 18.36 -5.65
N PHE A 112 7.69 17.38 -6.43
CA PHE A 112 8.77 17.51 -7.39
C PHE A 112 8.27 17.25 -8.80
N TYR A 113 8.84 17.94 -9.78
CA TYR A 113 8.75 17.49 -11.17
C TYR A 113 9.64 16.24 -11.34
N GLU A 114 9.32 15.44 -12.35
CA GLU A 114 9.95 14.12 -12.62
C GLU A 114 9.54 13.02 -11.63
N GLY A 115 9.76 11.76 -12.03
CA GLY A 115 9.34 10.58 -11.27
C GLY A 115 10.17 10.33 -10.01
N ASP A 116 9.87 9.25 -9.30
CA ASP A 116 10.53 8.78 -8.08
C ASP A 116 11.88 8.06 -8.33
N SER A 117 12.61 8.49 -9.36
CA SER A 117 13.97 8.00 -9.60
C SER A 117 14.91 8.40 -8.46
N ARG A 118 15.96 7.60 -8.24
CA ARG A 118 16.98 7.85 -7.21
C ARG A 118 17.55 9.27 -7.32
N ASP A 119 18.01 9.65 -8.51
CA ASP A 119 18.66 10.94 -8.76
C ASP A 119 17.72 12.10 -8.43
N ASN A 120 16.46 12.02 -8.87
CA ASN A 120 15.47 13.06 -8.59
C ASN A 120 15.18 13.17 -7.08
N LEU A 121 15.08 12.03 -6.37
CA LEU A 121 14.87 12.00 -4.93
C LEU A 121 16.08 12.57 -4.17
N GLU A 122 17.30 12.20 -4.55
CA GLU A 122 18.53 12.73 -3.94
C GLU A 122 18.66 14.24 -4.11
N GLU A 123 18.45 14.74 -5.33
CA GLU A 123 18.55 16.16 -5.66
C GLU A 123 17.52 16.99 -4.88
N ASN A 124 16.25 16.57 -4.86
CA ASN A 124 15.19 17.36 -4.21
C ASN A 124 15.16 17.22 -2.68
N LEU A 125 15.60 16.08 -2.14
CA LEU A 125 15.73 15.90 -0.70
C LEU A 125 17.03 16.52 -0.15
N GLY A 126 18.05 16.72 -1.00
CA GLY A 126 19.33 17.29 -0.61
C GLY A 126 20.27 16.25 0.01
N PHE A 127 20.35 15.05 -0.57
CA PHE A 127 21.28 14.00 -0.16
C PHE A 127 22.74 14.49 -0.25
N PRO A 128 23.64 14.10 0.68
CA PRO A 128 23.43 13.23 1.85
C PRO A 128 22.79 13.92 3.06
N ASN A 129 22.64 15.24 3.03
CA ASN A 129 22.16 16.05 4.15
C ASN A 129 20.65 16.33 4.08
N SER A 130 19.87 15.27 3.77
CA SER A 130 18.45 15.37 3.46
C SER A 130 17.68 16.19 4.50
N TRP A 131 16.90 17.19 4.04
CA TRP A 131 16.15 18.05 4.95
C TRP A 131 15.06 17.27 5.70
N LEU A 132 14.47 16.25 5.07
CA LEU A 132 13.48 15.39 5.71
C LEU A 132 14.14 14.45 6.72
N ASN A 133 15.34 13.94 6.43
CA ASN A 133 16.07 13.10 7.37
C ASN A 133 16.44 13.86 8.65
N LYS A 134 16.86 15.13 8.54
CA LYS A 134 17.15 15.99 9.69
C LYS A 134 15.93 16.21 10.58
N PHE A 135 14.76 16.41 9.97
CA PHE A 135 13.49 16.50 10.69
C PHE A 135 13.17 15.20 11.43
N ILE A 136 13.26 14.06 10.74
CA ILE A 136 13.02 12.73 11.32
C ILE A 136 13.95 12.49 12.52
N GLU A 137 15.25 12.71 12.35
CA GLU A 137 16.25 12.56 13.41
C GLU A 137 15.88 13.39 14.64
N LYS A 138 15.55 14.68 14.43
CA LYS A 138 15.16 15.60 15.51
C LYS A 138 13.90 15.13 16.23
N GLU A 139 12.82 14.80 15.53
CA GLU A 139 11.57 14.40 16.18
C GLU A 139 11.67 13.01 16.82
N SER A 140 12.50 12.11 16.27
CA SER A 140 12.79 10.83 16.92
C SER A 140 13.49 10.99 18.27
N THR A 141 14.34 12.01 18.47
CA THR A 141 14.88 12.30 19.81
C THR A 141 13.82 12.72 20.83
N LYS A 142 12.63 13.15 20.37
CA LYS A 142 11.49 13.49 21.24
C LYS A 142 10.55 12.30 21.47
N GLY A 143 10.85 11.14 20.89
CA GLY A 143 10.06 9.92 21.00
C GLY A 143 9.12 9.64 19.83
N ASP A 144 9.14 10.43 18.75
CA ASP A 144 8.33 10.14 17.56
C ASP A 144 8.93 8.99 16.74
N HIS A 145 8.07 8.14 16.17
CA HIS A 145 8.47 7.01 15.36
C HIS A 145 8.08 7.23 13.90
N PHE A 146 9.00 6.92 12.98
CA PHE A 146 8.80 7.11 11.54
C PHE A 146 8.87 5.78 10.81
N PHE A 147 7.98 5.61 9.84
CA PHE A 147 7.85 4.42 9.01
C PHE A 147 7.92 4.82 7.53
N LEU A 148 8.81 4.19 6.77
CA LEU A 148 8.95 4.42 5.34
C LEU A 148 8.06 3.44 4.57
N CYS A 149 7.17 3.96 3.72
CA CYS A 149 6.21 3.14 2.99
C CYS A 149 6.14 3.56 1.52
N GLY A 150 5.89 2.58 0.65
CA GLY A 150 5.77 2.80 -0.79
C GLY A 150 5.55 1.52 -1.57
N ASP A 151 5.47 1.65 -2.89
CA ASP A 151 5.68 0.50 -3.77
C ASP A 151 7.17 0.11 -3.80
N GLU A 152 7.49 -1.00 -4.47
CA GLU A 152 8.87 -1.51 -4.48
C GLU A 152 9.86 -0.51 -5.08
N MET A 153 9.48 0.16 -6.17
CA MET A 153 10.36 1.07 -6.90
C MET A 153 10.74 2.29 -6.04
N PHE A 154 9.76 2.88 -5.37
CA PHE A 154 10.02 3.98 -4.45
C PHE A 154 10.92 3.54 -3.27
N LEU A 155 10.64 2.38 -2.68
CA LEU A 155 11.41 1.88 -1.53
C LEU A 155 12.87 1.58 -1.93
N GLU A 156 13.08 0.93 -3.08
CA GLU A 156 14.42 0.68 -3.63
C GLU A 156 15.16 1.99 -3.87
N ALA A 157 14.52 2.98 -4.52
CA ALA A 157 15.14 4.28 -4.77
C ALA A 157 15.50 5.03 -3.47
N MET A 158 14.71 4.90 -2.41
CA MET A 158 15.00 5.54 -1.13
C MET A 158 16.13 4.85 -0.36
N LEU A 159 16.23 3.52 -0.44
CA LEU A 159 17.19 2.72 0.33
C LEU A 159 18.54 2.54 -0.40
N ASP A 160 18.50 2.18 -1.67
CA ASP A 160 19.61 1.52 -2.37
C ASP A 160 20.26 2.39 -3.46
N GLY A 161 21.03 3.38 -3.04
CA GLY A 161 21.87 4.17 -3.95
C GLY A 161 23.02 3.39 -4.61
N LYS A 162 23.31 2.16 -4.17
CA LYS A 162 24.37 1.30 -4.74
C LYS A 162 23.85 0.30 -5.75
N ASN A 163 22.53 0.24 -5.96
CA ASN A 163 21.88 -0.70 -6.87
C ASN A 163 22.17 -2.18 -6.51
N GLU A 164 22.34 -2.48 -5.23
CA GLU A 164 22.48 -3.84 -4.67
C GLU A 164 21.21 -4.69 -4.82
N LEU A 165 20.04 -4.06 -4.95
CA LEU A 165 18.71 -4.66 -5.15
C LEU A 165 18.39 -4.89 -6.64
N SER A 166 19.32 -4.57 -7.54
CA SER A 166 19.15 -4.81 -8.97
C SER A 166 18.67 -6.24 -9.25
N PRO A 167 17.76 -6.47 -10.23
CA PRO A 167 17.36 -7.82 -10.64
C PRO A 167 18.52 -8.74 -11.05
N THR A 168 19.66 -8.13 -11.43
CA THR A 168 20.91 -8.78 -11.82
C THR A 168 21.82 -9.12 -10.65
N SER A 169 21.56 -8.55 -9.46
CA SER A 169 22.28 -8.86 -8.23
C SER A 169 22.01 -10.29 -7.78
N ASN A 170 23.06 -10.96 -7.31
CA ASN A 170 22.98 -12.33 -6.80
C ASN A 170 22.17 -12.41 -5.51
N ASP A 171 22.24 -11.39 -4.66
CA ASP A 171 21.56 -11.34 -3.37
C ASP A 171 20.49 -10.22 -3.25
N GLY A 172 20.27 -9.43 -4.31
CA GLY A 172 19.41 -8.25 -4.32
C GLY A 172 17.90 -8.47 -4.32
N TRP A 173 17.40 -9.68 -4.12
CA TRP A 173 15.98 -9.97 -4.37
C TRP A 173 15.04 -9.65 -3.20
N ASN A 174 15.57 -9.24 -2.04
CA ASN A 174 14.80 -8.89 -0.85
C ASN A 174 15.40 -7.65 -0.17
N ILE A 175 14.54 -6.69 0.16
CA ILE A 175 14.95 -5.43 0.78
C ILE A 175 15.35 -5.56 2.26
N TYR A 176 14.95 -6.64 2.94
CA TYR A 176 15.18 -6.80 4.39
C TYR A 176 16.42 -7.64 4.71
N THR A 177 16.72 -8.66 3.90
CA THR A 177 17.79 -9.63 4.15
C THR A 177 18.74 -9.73 2.97
N LYS A 178 20.02 -9.94 3.24
CA LYS A 178 20.98 -10.37 2.21
C LYS A 178 20.80 -11.86 1.95
N CYS A 179 20.07 -12.19 0.89
CA CYS A 179 19.82 -13.57 0.53
C CYS A 179 19.87 -13.77 -0.98
N THR A 180 20.26 -14.95 -1.47
CA THR A 180 20.25 -15.31 -2.90
C THR A 180 18.92 -15.92 -3.32
N LYS A 181 18.66 -15.95 -4.63
CA LYS A 181 17.41 -16.55 -5.18
C LYS A 181 17.26 -18.04 -4.81
N ASP A 182 18.37 -18.76 -4.62
CA ASP A 182 18.35 -20.17 -4.21
C ASP A 182 17.88 -20.34 -2.76
N GLN A 183 18.07 -19.33 -1.91
CA GLN A 183 17.63 -19.38 -0.52
C GLN A 183 16.10 -19.34 -0.37
N LYS A 184 15.34 -19.12 -1.45
CA LYS A 184 13.88 -19.24 -1.47
C LYS A 184 13.39 -20.65 -1.15
N SER A 185 14.20 -21.69 -1.43
CA SER A 185 13.81 -23.08 -1.16
C SER A 185 14.19 -23.55 0.25
N LEU A 186 14.90 -22.73 1.03
CA LEU A 186 15.30 -23.12 2.38
C LEU A 186 14.09 -23.27 3.28
N THR A 187 14.16 -24.27 4.17
CA THR A 187 13.23 -24.50 5.27
C THR A 187 14.03 -24.80 6.54
N ASP A 188 13.40 -24.64 7.70
CA ASP A 188 14.04 -24.97 8.97
C ASP A 188 14.48 -26.45 8.98
N PRO A 189 15.75 -26.75 9.34
CA PRO A 189 16.26 -28.12 9.30
C PRO A 189 15.48 -29.10 10.18
N THR A 190 14.85 -28.63 11.25
CA THR A 190 14.17 -29.45 12.26
C THR A 190 12.69 -29.61 11.90
N THR A 191 11.97 -28.50 11.74
CA THR A 191 10.52 -28.51 11.52
C THR A 191 10.15 -28.71 10.05
N LYS A 192 11.11 -28.48 9.14
CA LYS A 192 10.92 -28.45 7.67
C LYS A 192 9.99 -27.36 7.17
N ARG A 193 9.75 -26.33 8.00
CA ARG A 193 8.88 -25.20 7.67
C ARG A 193 9.68 -24.00 7.20
N ARG A 194 9.13 -23.25 6.24
CA ARG A 194 9.72 -21.97 5.83
C ARG A 194 9.55 -20.91 6.89
N THR A 195 8.35 -20.81 7.43
CA THR A 195 7.92 -19.78 8.39
C THR A 195 8.63 -19.87 9.75
N ASP A 196 9.42 -20.93 9.98
CA ASP A 196 10.26 -21.09 11.18
C ASP A 196 11.69 -20.54 11.01
N LEU A 197 12.08 -20.09 9.82
CA LEU A 197 13.45 -19.59 9.55
C LEU A 197 13.80 -18.25 10.24
N HIS A 198 12.89 -17.67 11.01
CA HIS A 198 12.99 -16.36 11.67
C HIS A 198 13.50 -15.23 10.74
N PRO A 199 12.61 -14.34 10.26
CA PRO A 199 13.01 -13.26 9.36
C PRO A 199 14.09 -12.37 10.01
N ARG A 200 15.11 -12.02 9.24
CA ARG A 200 16.20 -11.12 9.65
C ARG A 200 16.06 -9.76 8.98
N PHE A 201 16.56 -8.73 9.64
CA PHE A 201 16.74 -7.39 9.07
C PHE A 201 18.24 -7.07 9.08
N ASP A 202 18.99 -7.81 8.26
CA ASP A 202 20.47 -7.80 8.26
C ASP A 202 21.08 -7.14 7.02
N ARG A 203 20.25 -6.60 6.13
CA ARG A 203 20.72 -5.78 5.02
C ARG A 203 21.02 -4.36 5.51
N GLU A 204 22.18 -3.85 5.13
CA GLU A 204 22.60 -2.49 5.46
C GLU A 204 22.44 -1.57 4.25
N TYR A 205 21.86 -0.39 4.46
CA TYR A 205 21.72 0.66 3.44
C TYR A 205 22.48 1.92 3.85
N PRO A 206 23.82 1.94 3.75
CA PRO A 206 24.61 3.11 4.12
C PRO A 206 24.29 4.34 3.27
N THR A 207 23.71 4.12 2.09
CA THR A 207 23.26 5.15 1.15
C THR A 207 21.77 5.45 1.24
N SER A 208 21.04 5.00 2.28
CA SER A 208 19.62 5.35 2.43
C SER A 208 19.45 6.88 2.53
N ILE A 209 18.51 7.46 1.77
CA ILE A 209 18.23 8.90 1.79
C ILE A 209 17.66 9.31 3.17
N LEU A 210 16.87 8.42 3.77
CA LEU A 210 16.28 8.59 5.10
C LEU A 210 16.88 7.59 6.09
N ARG A 211 18.20 7.62 6.25
CA ARG A 211 18.97 6.74 7.14
C ARG A 211 18.51 6.74 8.60
N SER A 212 17.80 7.77 9.05
CA SER A 212 17.26 7.85 10.41
C SER A 212 16.03 6.95 10.61
N ILE A 213 15.42 6.43 9.53
CA ILE A 213 14.37 5.41 9.62
C ILE A 213 15.06 4.03 9.61
N PRO A 214 14.93 3.22 10.67
CA PRO A 214 15.51 1.88 10.69
C PRO A 214 14.79 0.96 9.69
N LEU A 215 15.51 -0.05 9.18
CA LEU A 215 14.99 -0.93 8.13
C LEU A 215 13.73 -1.71 8.57
N GLU A 216 13.63 -2.06 9.85
CA GLU A 216 12.44 -2.68 10.45
C GLU A 216 11.17 -1.82 10.37
N ASN A 217 11.33 -0.49 10.25
CA ASN A 217 10.25 0.46 10.05
C ASN A 217 9.98 0.75 8.56
N THR A 218 10.66 0.06 7.64
CA THR A 218 10.33 0.13 6.21
C THR A 218 9.26 -0.91 5.90
N VAL A 219 8.06 -0.47 5.53
CA VAL A 219 6.89 -1.34 5.35
C VAL A 219 6.47 -1.37 3.89
N PHE A 220 6.48 -2.56 3.30
CA PHE A 220 6.05 -2.74 1.90
C PHE A 220 4.54 -2.54 1.74
N CYS A 221 4.11 -2.04 0.58
CA CYS A 221 2.68 -1.95 0.28
C CYS A 221 2.06 -3.33 -0.02
N LEU A 222 1.20 -3.80 0.89
CA LEU A 222 0.42 -5.03 0.77
C LEU A 222 -0.43 -5.06 -0.49
N LEU A 223 -1.14 -3.97 -0.81
CA LEU A 223 -2.07 -3.95 -1.95
C LEU A 223 -1.35 -3.99 -3.31
N TYR A 224 -0.18 -3.34 -3.40
CA TYR A 224 0.69 -3.48 -4.57
C TYR A 224 1.25 -4.90 -4.68
N GLY A 225 1.71 -5.47 -3.56
CA GLY A 225 2.14 -6.86 -3.50
C GLY A 225 1.04 -7.84 -3.93
N LEU A 226 -0.20 -7.61 -3.49
CA LEU A 226 -1.39 -8.36 -3.92
C LEU A 226 -1.51 -8.36 -5.45
N ALA A 227 -1.52 -7.18 -6.08
CA ALA A 227 -1.67 -7.08 -7.53
C ALA A 227 -0.58 -7.88 -8.28
N ARG A 228 0.68 -7.70 -7.90
CA ARG A 228 1.83 -8.41 -8.51
C ARG A 228 1.77 -9.93 -8.30
N CYS A 229 1.36 -10.37 -7.12
CA CYS A 229 1.20 -11.81 -6.83
C CYS A 229 0.06 -12.44 -7.64
N VAL A 230 -1.09 -11.76 -7.78
CA VAL A 230 -2.23 -12.28 -8.57
C VAL A 230 -1.91 -12.31 -10.06
N GLU A 231 -1.23 -11.29 -10.58
CA GLU A 231 -0.72 -11.31 -11.96
C GLU A 231 0.20 -12.52 -12.21
N LYS A 232 1.09 -12.83 -11.25
CA LYS A 232 1.95 -14.02 -11.33
C LYS A 232 1.14 -15.32 -11.29
N LEU A 233 0.18 -15.45 -10.37
CA LEU A 233 -0.66 -16.65 -10.26
C LEU A 233 -1.48 -16.88 -11.55
N LEU A 234 -2.06 -15.83 -12.13
CA LEU A 234 -2.74 -15.91 -13.43
C LEU A 234 -1.78 -16.30 -14.55
N THR A 235 -0.58 -15.72 -14.57
CA THR A 235 0.45 -16.07 -15.57
C THR A 235 0.80 -17.55 -15.50
N LEU A 236 0.95 -18.12 -14.31
CA LEU A 236 1.23 -19.55 -14.12
C LEU A 236 0.08 -20.44 -14.61
N VAL A 237 -1.18 -20.05 -14.35
CA VAL A 237 -2.36 -20.77 -14.86
C VAL A 237 -2.40 -20.73 -16.39
N VAL A 238 -2.17 -19.56 -17.00
CA VAL A 238 -2.14 -19.44 -18.46
C VAL A 238 -1.01 -20.26 -19.06
N GLN A 239 0.19 -20.19 -18.49
CA GLN A 239 1.33 -21.00 -18.93
C GLN A 239 1.01 -22.50 -18.87
N TYR A 240 0.28 -22.94 -17.84
CA TYR A 240 -0.17 -24.32 -17.76
C TYR A 240 -1.15 -24.70 -18.87
N ILE A 241 -2.15 -23.84 -19.16
CA ILE A 241 -3.09 -24.05 -20.28
C ILE A 241 -2.32 -24.20 -21.60
N LEU A 242 -1.32 -23.34 -21.83
CA LEU A 242 -0.48 -23.38 -23.04
C LEU A 242 0.34 -24.67 -23.12
N LEU A 243 0.96 -25.08 -22.02
CA LEU A 243 1.72 -26.33 -21.95
C LEU A 243 0.83 -27.54 -22.22
N HIS A 244 -0.34 -27.60 -21.58
CA HIS A 244 -1.25 -28.73 -21.71
C HIS A 244 -1.89 -28.80 -23.11
N SER A 245 -2.14 -27.65 -23.74
CA SER A 245 -2.53 -27.57 -25.16
C SER A 245 -1.51 -28.26 -26.08
N ASN A 246 -0.20 -28.10 -25.83
CA ASN A 246 0.83 -28.80 -26.59
C ASN A 246 0.77 -30.32 -26.36
N ILE A 247 0.56 -30.76 -25.12
CA ILE A 247 0.41 -32.19 -24.80
C ILE A 247 -0.82 -32.79 -25.51
N VAL A 248 -1.94 -32.07 -25.53
CA VAL A 248 -3.16 -32.48 -26.25
C VAL A 248 -2.89 -32.62 -27.76
N ASN A 249 -2.13 -31.69 -28.36
CA ASN A 249 -1.69 -31.79 -29.75
C ASN A 249 -0.79 -33.01 -29.99
N GLU A 250 0.18 -33.27 -29.09
CA GLU A 250 1.06 -34.45 -29.16
C GLU A 250 0.29 -35.76 -29.07
N GLN A 251 -0.87 -35.77 -28.42
CA GLN A 251 -1.80 -36.90 -28.34
C GLN A 251 -2.71 -37.04 -29.58
N GLY A 252 -2.55 -36.19 -30.60
CA GLY A 252 -3.34 -36.23 -31.84
C GLY A 252 -4.73 -35.60 -31.73
N LEU A 253 -4.99 -34.85 -30.65
CA LEU A 253 -6.24 -34.11 -30.44
C LEU A 253 -6.04 -32.62 -30.78
N ASP A 254 -7.13 -31.87 -30.92
CA ASP A 254 -7.07 -30.43 -31.22
C ASP A 254 -6.72 -29.60 -29.97
N GLY A 255 -5.42 -29.43 -29.74
CA GLY A 255 -4.89 -28.59 -28.67
C GLY A 255 -5.21 -27.10 -28.86
N THR A 256 -5.46 -26.64 -30.08
CA THR A 256 -5.83 -25.24 -30.34
C THR A 256 -7.24 -24.95 -29.83
N ALA A 257 -8.18 -25.87 -30.11
CA ALA A 257 -9.52 -25.82 -29.54
C ALA A 257 -9.49 -25.86 -28.01
N TYR A 258 -8.71 -26.78 -27.43
CA TYR A 258 -8.52 -26.87 -25.98
C TYR A 258 -8.03 -25.55 -25.37
N ARG A 259 -6.96 -24.97 -25.94
CA ARG A 259 -6.41 -23.67 -25.48
C ARG A 259 -7.48 -22.58 -25.52
N LYS A 260 -8.20 -22.46 -26.64
CA LYS A 260 -9.20 -21.41 -26.84
C LYS A 260 -10.35 -21.56 -25.84
N GLU A 261 -10.82 -22.78 -25.62
CA GLU A 261 -11.85 -23.10 -24.64
C GLU A 261 -11.39 -22.70 -23.23
N LYS A 262 -10.24 -23.20 -22.75
CA LYS A 262 -9.79 -22.96 -21.37
C LYS A 262 -9.47 -21.50 -21.08
N LEU A 263 -8.87 -20.78 -22.04
CA LEU A 263 -8.66 -19.33 -21.91
C LEU A 263 -9.98 -18.58 -21.86
N HIS A 264 -10.94 -18.92 -22.73
CA HIS A 264 -12.25 -18.29 -22.75
C HIS A 264 -13.03 -18.54 -21.45
N THR A 265 -12.97 -19.76 -20.90
CA THR A 265 -13.58 -20.10 -19.61
C THR A 265 -12.97 -19.28 -18.47
N LEU A 266 -11.62 -19.19 -18.41
CA LEU A 266 -10.92 -18.38 -17.41
C LEU A 266 -11.32 -16.91 -17.48
N GLU A 267 -11.31 -16.31 -18.67
CA GLU A 267 -11.75 -14.93 -18.90
C GLU A 267 -13.21 -14.74 -18.51
N THR A 268 -14.09 -15.68 -18.86
CA THR A 268 -15.51 -15.63 -18.52
C THR A 268 -15.72 -15.63 -17.01
N ASN A 269 -15.04 -16.52 -16.28
CA ASN A 269 -15.15 -16.60 -14.82
C ASN A 269 -14.62 -15.32 -14.15
N ILE A 270 -13.53 -14.75 -14.65
CA ILE A 270 -12.99 -13.46 -14.18
C ILE A 270 -14.00 -12.32 -14.47
N ASN A 271 -14.60 -12.31 -15.66
CA ASN A 271 -15.53 -11.27 -16.10
C ASN A 271 -16.86 -11.30 -15.35
N LYS A 272 -17.35 -12.49 -14.96
CA LYS A 272 -18.52 -12.63 -14.07
C LYS A 272 -18.34 -11.86 -12.77
N ARG A 273 -17.11 -11.68 -12.30
CA ARG A 273 -16.78 -10.94 -11.08
C ARG A 273 -16.65 -9.42 -11.29
N GLY A 274 -16.90 -8.92 -12.49
CA GLY A 274 -16.91 -7.48 -12.79
C GLY A 274 -15.54 -6.86 -13.05
N VAL A 275 -14.48 -7.67 -13.19
CA VAL A 275 -13.13 -7.18 -13.49
C VAL A 275 -13.12 -6.41 -14.80
N ARG A 276 -12.58 -5.18 -14.81
CA ARG A 276 -12.62 -4.27 -15.97
C ARG A 276 -14.03 -4.13 -16.56
N GLN A 277 -15.04 -4.03 -15.71
CA GLN A 277 -16.45 -3.93 -16.13
C GLN A 277 -16.90 -5.15 -16.97
N GLY A 278 -16.35 -6.33 -16.69
CA GLY A 278 -16.65 -7.57 -17.42
C GLY A 278 -15.98 -7.65 -18.80
N LYS A 279 -14.91 -6.88 -19.04
CA LYS A 279 -14.17 -6.84 -20.31
C LYS A 279 -12.69 -7.19 -20.15
N PHE A 280 -12.35 -8.00 -19.15
CA PHE A 280 -11.03 -8.56 -18.98
C PHE A 280 -10.71 -9.52 -20.13
N ILE A 281 -9.50 -9.36 -20.69
CA ILE A 281 -8.94 -10.20 -21.74
C ILE A 281 -7.47 -10.45 -21.37
N ILE A 282 -7.03 -11.70 -21.54
CA ILE A 282 -5.64 -12.10 -21.34
C ILE A 282 -4.83 -11.61 -22.55
N PRO A 283 -3.82 -10.76 -22.35
CA PRO A 283 -3.14 -10.11 -23.45
C PRO A 283 -2.12 -11.06 -24.12
N PHE A 284 -2.23 -11.21 -25.43
CA PHE A 284 -1.24 -11.89 -26.27
C PHE A 284 -0.72 -10.92 -27.33
N ASP A 285 0.56 -11.04 -27.70
CA ASP A 285 1.10 -10.30 -28.84
C ASP A 285 0.66 -10.91 -30.18
N ALA A 286 1.00 -10.24 -31.28
CA ALA A 286 0.68 -10.72 -32.63
C ALA A 286 1.32 -12.09 -32.96
N GLY A 287 2.38 -12.48 -32.25
CA GLY A 287 3.02 -13.79 -32.36
C GLY A 287 2.39 -14.86 -31.47
N GLY A 288 1.32 -14.55 -30.74
CA GLY A 288 0.62 -15.47 -29.85
C GLY A 288 1.36 -15.74 -28.53
N LYS A 289 2.37 -14.92 -28.18
CA LYS A 289 3.09 -14.99 -26.90
C LYS A 289 2.35 -14.18 -25.85
N LEU A 290 2.26 -14.74 -24.65
CA LEU A 290 1.62 -14.09 -23.51
C LEU A 290 2.36 -12.79 -23.17
N GLN A 291 1.61 -11.68 -23.13
CA GLN A 291 2.09 -10.40 -22.65
C GLN A 291 1.89 -10.29 -21.13
N GLN A 292 2.55 -9.30 -20.51
CA GLN A 292 2.40 -9.05 -19.09
C GLN A 292 0.93 -8.74 -18.74
N ILE A 293 0.35 -9.55 -17.87
CA ILE A 293 -0.94 -9.27 -17.25
C ILE A 293 -0.74 -8.11 -16.26
N LYS A 294 -1.53 -7.04 -16.41
CA LYS A 294 -1.52 -5.88 -15.50
C LYS A 294 -2.89 -5.69 -14.86
N LEU A 295 -2.92 -5.70 -13.54
CA LEU A 295 -4.11 -5.56 -12.70
C LEU A 295 -4.00 -4.32 -11.80
N ASN A 296 -5.13 -3.67 -11.61
CA ASN A 296 -5.31 -2.76 -10.49
C ASN A 296 -5.55 -3.58 -9.22
N LYS A 297 -5.29 -2.98 -8.05
CA LYS A 297 -5.39 -3.62 -6.74
C LYS A 297 -6.78 -4.22 -6.48
N ASP A 298 -7.84 -3.48 -6.83
CA ASP A 298 -9.23 -3.94 -6.66
C ASP A 298 -9.56 -5.13 -7.57
N HIS A 299 -9.08 -5.11 -8.81
CA HIS A 299 -9.25 -6.24 -9.73
C HIS A 299 -8.55 -7.49 -9.19
N ALA A 300 -7.33 -7.34 -8.68
CA ALA A 300 -6.60 -8.45 -8.07
C ALA A 300 -7.34 -9.01 -6.86
N TRP A 301 -7.86 -8.15 -5.98
CA TRP A 301 -8.66 -8.55 -4.83
C TRP A 301 -9.90 -9.34 -5.23
N VAL A 302 -10.66 -8.86 -6.20
CA VAL A 302 -11.88 -9.50 -6.70
C VAL A 302 -11.60 -10.87 -7.33
N ILE A 303 -10.48 -11.02 -8.05
CA ILE A 303 -10.08 -12.28 -8.69
C ILE A 303 -9.81 -13.38 -7.66
N ILE A 304 -9.12 -13.07 -6.55
CA ILE A 304 -8.77 -14.07 -5.54
C ILE A 304 -9.81 -14.24 -4.44
N SER A 305 -10.76 -13.32 -4.30
CA SER A 305 -11.78 -13.40 -3.26
C SER A 305 -12.66 -14.63 -3.45
N PRO A 306 -13.14 -15.28 -2.38
CA PRO A 306 -14.16 -16.30 -2.50
C PRO A 306 -15.46 -15.68 -3.06
N ALA A 307 -16.31 -16.52 -3.63
CA ALA A 307 -17.65 -16.10 -4.00
C ALA A 307 -18.42 -15.66 -2.74
N PRO A 308 -19.34 -14.68 -2.83
CA PRO A 308 -20.27 -14.40 -1.74
C PRO A 308 -21.06 -15.67 -1.39
N ALA A 309 -21.27 -15.92 -0.10
CA ALA A 309 -21.99 -17.09 0.37
C ALA A 309 -23.40 -17.17 -0.27
N GLY A 310 -23.73 -18.32 -0.86
CA GLY A 310 -25.00 -18.55 -1.55
C GLY A 310 -25.05 -17.99 -2.97
N LYS A 311 -23.93 -17.49 -3.50
CA LYS A 311 -23.77 -16.97 -4.87
C LYS A 311 -22.68 -17.69 -5.66
N GLU A 312 -22.28 -18.87 -5.22
CA GLU A 312 -21.20 -19.67 -5.81
C GLU A 312 -21.49 -20.07 -7.26
N GLU A 313 -22.76 -20.30 -7.61
CA GLU A 313 -23.18 -20.58 -8.99
C GLU A 313 -23.12 -19.33 -9.90
N GLU A 314 -23.44 -18.16 -9.35
CA GLU A 314 -23.43 -16.89 -10.07
C GLU A 314 -21.98 -16.39 -10.28
N PHE A 315 -21.14 -16.57 -9.26
CA PHE A 315 -19.73 -16.17 -9.25
C PHE A 315 -18.83 -17.39 -8.96
N PRO A 316 -18.64 -18.30 -9.93
CA PRO A 316 -17.81 -19.48 -9.72
C PRO A 316 -16.37 -19.12 -9.37
N HIS A 317 -15.63 -20.09 -8.84
CA HIS A 317 -14.18 -19.94 -8.69
C HIS A 317 -13.57 -19.63 -10.06
N VAL A 318 -12.60 -18.71 -10.11
CA VAL A 318 -12.00 -18.29 -11.40
C VAL A 318 -11.36 -19.45 -12.16
N LEU A 319 -10.98 -20.51 -11.45
CA LEU A 319 -10.38 -21.73 -12.02
C LEU A 319 -11.39 -22.85 -12.31
N SER A 320 -12.69 -22.66 -12.06
CA SER A 320 -13.73 -23.66 -12.36
C SER A 320 -13.73 -24.00 -13.85
N ASP A 321 -13.62 -25.29 -14.17
CA ASP A 321 -13.54 -25.84 -15.53
C ASP A 321 -12.35 -25.36 -16.39
N VAL A 322 -11.36 -24.72 -15.76
CA VAL A 322 -10.15 -24.21 -16.44
C VAL A 322 -9.02 -25.23 -16.42
N LEU A 323 -8.79 -25.86 -15.26
CA LEU A 323 -7.72 -26.83 -15.06
C LEU A 323 -8.27 -28.27 -15.15
N PRO A 324 -7.47 -29.24 -15.60
CA PRO A 324 -7.88 -30.64 -15.69
C PRO A 324 -7.91 -31.29 -14.31
N ASP A 325 -8.76 -32.28 -14.10
CA ASP A 325 -8.80 -33.06 -12.85
C ASP A 325 -7.76 -34.18 -12.85
N ILE A 326 -6.49 -33.80 -12.95
CA ILE A 326 -5.35 -34.72 -12.80
C ILE A 326 -4.95 -34.74 -11.33
N ASN A 327 -4.85 -35.92 -10.72
CA ASN A 327 -4.47 -36.03 -9.33
C ASN A 327 -2.95 -36.06 -9.13
N HIS A 328 -2.48 -35.28 -8.16
CA HIS A 328 -1.10 -35.18 -7.73
C HIS A 328 -0.96 -35.71 -6.29
N LYS A 329 -0.04 -36.66 -6.09
CA LYS A 329 0.37 -37.07 -4.76
C LYS A 329 1.39 -36.07 -4.22
N ILE A 330 1.10 -35.52 -3.05
CA ILE A 330 1.95 -34.53 -2.39
C ILE A 330 3.22 -35.21 -1.84
N THR A 331 4.38 -34.57 -2.03
CA THR A 331 5.68 -35.02 -1.51
C THR A 331 6.21 -34.14 -0.37
N ILE A 332 5.33 -33.31 0.22
CA ILE A 332 5.63 -32.48 1.40
C ILE A 332 5.94 -33.39 2.62
N PRO A 333 6.85 -33.00 3.52
CA PRO A 333 7.16 -33.76 4.73
C PRO A 333 5.92 -34.13 5.56
N PHE A 334 5.84 -35.40 5.99
CA PHE A 334 4.67 -35.97 6.66
C PHE A 334 4.26 -35.19 7.92
N ASN A 335 5.23 -34.75 8.73
CA ASN A 335 4.98 -33.95 9.94
C ASN A 335 4.28 -32.62 9.61
N VAL A 336 4.68 -31.97 8.51
CA VAL A 336 4.08 -30.72 8.05
C VAL A 336 2.65 -30.96 7.56
N CYS A 337 2.43 -32.02 6.77
CA CYS A 337 1.10 -32.38 6.29
C CYS A 337 0.12 -32.65 7.44
N MET A 338 0.53 -33.46 8.43
CA MET A 338 -0.31 -33.81 9.57
C MET A 338 -0.70 -32.60 10.42
N GLU A 339 0.28 -31.75 10.76
CA GLU A 339 0.04 -30.62 11.65
C GLU A 339 -0.82 -29.53 10.99
N LEU A 340 -0.56 -29.24 9.72
CA LEU A 340 -1.29 -28.22 8.96
C LEU A 340 -2.54 -28.77 8.24
N LYS A 341 -2.82 -30.07 8.41
CA LYS A 341 -3.96 -30.77 7.79
C LYS A 341 -3.98 -30.63 6.26
N ILE A 342 -2.81 -30.71 5.63
CA ILE A 342 -2.66 -30.72 4.17
C ILE A 342 -3.00 -32.12 3.67
N LYS A 343 -3.84 -32.23 2.62
CA LYS A 343 -4.21 -33.53 2.04
C LYS A 343 -2.97 -34.21 1.43
N ASP A 344 -2.98 -35.53 1.41
CA ASP A 344 -1.96 -36.37 0.77
C ASP A 344 -2.08 -36.38 -0.77
N GLN A 345 -3.28 -36.09 -1.29
CA GLN A 345 -3.59 -36.00 -2.71
C GLN A 345 -4.51 -34.80 -3.00
N TYR A 346 -4.25 -34.15 -4.13
CA TYR A 346 -5.09 -33.08 -4.68
C TYR A 346 -5.32 -33.33 -6.17
N SER A 347 -6.51 -33.02 -6.70
CA SER A 347 -6.62 -32.73 -8.13
C SER A 347 -5.85 -31.43 -8.44
N GLU A 348 -5.40 -31.25 -9.68
CA GLU A 348 -4.70 -30.03 -10.11
C GLU A 348 -5.56 -28.78 -9.85
N THR A 349 -6.86 -28.86 -10.13
CA THR A 349 -7.83 -27.80 -9.80
C THR A 349 -7.88 -27.53 -8.29
N GLU A 350 -7.96 -28.56 -7.46
CA GLU A 350 -7.98 -28.41 -5.99
C GLU A 350 -6.67 -27.82 -5.47
N LEU A 351 -5.52 -28.28 -5.99
CA LEU A 351 -4.18 -27.84 -5.58
C LEU A 351 -3.98 -26.36 -5.86
N VAL A 352 -4.27 -25.92 -7.10
CA VAL A 352 -4.11 -24.51 -7.47
C VAL A 352 -5.15 -23.65 -6.76
N SER A 353 -6.38 -24.12 -6.58
CA SER A 353 -7.40 -23.39 -5.80
C SER A 353 -7.00 -23.25 -4.33
N ALA A 354 -6.40 -24.28 -3.72
CA ALA A 354 -5.87 -24.20 -2.36
C ALA A 354 -4.74 -23.17 -2.24
N ILE A 355 -3.79 -23.15 -3.19
CA ILE A 355 -2.73 -22.11 -3.24
C ILE A 355 -3.36 -20.71 -3.24
N TRP A 356 -4.36 -20.47 -4.08
CA TRP A 356 -5.04 -19.17 -4.18
C TRP A 356 -5.82 -18.83 -2.91
N ALA A 357 -6.50 -19.81 -2.30
CA ALA A 357 -7.26 -19.62 -1.07
C ALA A 357 -6.36 -19.28 0.14
N HIS A 358 -5.23 -19.98 0.31
CA HIS A 358 -4.29 -19.67 1.38
C HIS A 358 -3.62 -18.31 1.17
N PHE A 359 -3.30 -17.95 -0.08
CA PHE A 359 -2.83 -16.60 -0.42
C PHE A 359 -3.88 -15.51 -0.10
N TYR A 360 -5.15 -15.73 -0.47
CA TYR A 360 -6.24 -14.83 -0.11
C TYR A 360 -6.35 -14.63 1.40
N ASN A 361 -6.33 -15.71 2.19
CA ASN A 361 -6.42 -15.62 3.64
C ASN A 361 -5.27 -14.81 4.25
N MET A 362 -4.04 -15.00 3.77
CA MET A 362 -2.89 -14.18 4.19
C MET A 362 -3.17 -12.69 3.96
N VAL A 363 -3.57 -12.31 2.74
CA VAL A 363 -3.81 -10.90 2.41
C VAL A 363 -5.02 -10.35 3.17
N ALA A 364 -6.10 -11.12 3.31
CA ALA A 364 -7.31 -10.72 4.02
C ALA A 364 -7.03 -10.42 5.50
N MET A 365 -6.21 -11.25 6.15
CA MET A 365 -5.78 -11.03 7.53
C MET A 365 -4.94 -9.76 7.65
N LEU A 366 -3.96 -9.54 6.78
CA LEU A 366 -3.11 -8.34 6.81
C LEU A 366 -3.86 -7.05 6.42
N LYS A 367 -4.93 -7.15 5.62
CA LYS A 367 -5.77 -6.00 5.24
C LYS A 367 -6.68 -5.54 6.38
N LYS A 368 -6.97 -6.41 7.35
CA LYS A 368 -7.81 -6.09 8.50
C LYS A 368 -7.12 -5.08 9.41
N ASP A 369 -7.87 -4.08 9.86
CA ASP A 369 -7.53 -3.26 11.02
C ASP A 369 -8.30 -3.83 12.21
N PRO A 370 -7.68 -4.62 13.10
CA PRO A 370 -8.38 -5.23 14.22
C PRO A 370 -9.03 -4.15 15.09
N PRO A 371 -10.32 -4.29 15.45
CA PRO A 371 -10.97 -3.32 16.32
C PRO A 371 -10.27 -3.31 17.69
N PRO A 372 -10.21 -2.15 18.36
CA PRO A 372 -9.65 -2.07 19.70
C PRO A 372 -10.44 -2.97 20.65
N LYS A 373 -9.73 -3.75 21.46
CA LYS A 373 -10.35 -4.71 22.40
C LYS A 373 -10.26 -4.14 23.81
N PRO A 374 -11.39 -3.83 24.47
CA PRO A 374 -11.38 -3.25 25.81
C PRO A 374 -10.63 -4.14 26.80
N LYS A 375 -9.79 -3.56 27.65
CA LYS A 375 -9.19 -4.28 28.78
C LYS A 375 -10.28 -4.62 29.79
N ARG A 376 -10.14 -5.74 30.51
CA ARG A 376 -11.19 -6.27 31.42
C ARG A 376 -11.69 -5.25 32.45
N GLU A 377 -10.82 -4.33 32.85
CA GLU A 377 -11.08 -3.26 33.81
C GLU A 377 -11.94 -2.11 33.27
N ASN A 378 -12.09 -1.97 31.94
CA ASN A 378 -12.79 -0.88 31.29
C ASN A 378 -13.82 -1.41 30.28
N GLN A 379 -15.04 -1.68 30.73
CA GLN A 379 -16.17 -2.12 29.87
C GLN A 379 -17.06 -0.97 29.38
N GLY A 380 -16.74 0.28 29.72
CA GLY A 380 -17.48 1.48 29.29
C GLY A 380 -16.96 2.08 27.98
N PRO A 381 -17.70 3.03 27.38
CA PRO A 381 -17.20 3.80 26.24
C PRO A 381 -16.02 4.67 26.68
N SER A 382 -14.85 4.49 26.04
CA SER A 382 -13.63 5.26 26.31
C SER A 382 -13.02 5.78 25.02
N LYS A 383 -12.42 6.98 25.10
CA LYS A 383 -11.56 7.58 24.06
C LYS A 383 -10.07 7.50 24.42
N ASN A 384 -9.70 6.91 25.55
CA ASN A 384 -8.31 6.76 25.96
C ASN A 384 -7.74 5.47 25.37
N VAL A 385 -6.67 5.58 24.57
CA VAL A 385 -6.04 4.43 23.92
C VAL A 385 -5.49 3.39 24.89
N ASN A 386 -5.14 3.80 26.11
CA ASN A 386 -4.60 2.92 27.13
C ASN A 386 -5.64 1.94 27.70
N ASP A 387 -6.93 2.19 27.47
CA ASP A 387 -8.03 1.34 27.94
C ASP A 387 -8.25 0.11 27.04
N PHE A 388 -7.53 0.04 25.92
CA PHE A 388 -7.67 -1.01 24.90
C PHE A 388 -6.36 -1.78 24.71
N SER A 389 -6.51 -3.02 24.26
CA SER A 389 -5.46 -3.77 23.58
C SER A 389 -5.63 -3.62 22.07
N TRP A 390 -4.51 -3.48 21.37
CA TRP A 390 -4.43 -3.12 19.96
C TRP A 390 -3.72 -4.20 19.16
N GLY A 391 -4.01 -4.25 17.85
CA GLY A 391 -3.35 -5.17 16.93
C GLY A 391 -3.95 -6.58 16.95
N PHE A 392 -3.16 -7.52 16.44
CA PHE A 392 -3.56 -8.92 16.23
C PHE A 392 -3.32 -9.76 17.49
N THR A 393 -4.19 -10.74 17.77
CA THR A 393 -3.92 -11.72 18.83
C THR A 393 -2.88 -12.74 18.40
N SER A 394 -2.26 -13.43 19.36
CA SER A 394 -1.37 -14.56 19.07
C SER A 394 -2.04 -15.61 18.17
N GLU A 395 -3.32 -15.91 18.41
CA GLU A 395 -4.12 -16.81 17.58
C GLU A 395 -4.26 -16.31 16.13
N GLU A 396 -4.51 -15.01 15.94
CA GLU A 396 -4.57 -14.41 14.60
C GLU A 396 -3.19 -14.49 13.92
N VAL A 397 -2.09 -14.30 14.65
CA VAL A 397 -0.75 -14.42 14.04
C VAL A 397 -0.39 -15.88 13.72
N ASP A 398 -0.71 -16.82 14.60
CA ASP A 398 -0.45 -18.25 14.37
C ASP A 398 -1.30 -18.78 13.21
N GLY A 399 -2.54 -18.31 13.09
CA GLY A 399 -3.39 -18.56 11.93
C GLY A 399 -2.76 -18.04 10.64
N TYR A 400 -2.23 -16.81 10.64
CA TYR A 400 -1.52 -16.26 9.48
C TYR A 400 -0.32 -17.12 9.12
N LYS A 401 0.50 -17.50 10.11
CA LYS A 401 1.70 -18.33 9.91
C LYS A 401 1.34 -19.69 9.30
N ALA A 402 0.26 -20.31 9.75
CA ALA A 402 -0.24 -21.55 9.17
C ALA A 402 -0.64 -21.37 7.69
N HIS A 403 -1.38 -20.31 7.35
CA HIS A 403 -1.72 -20.02 5.95
C HIS A 403 -0.48 -19.74 5.08
N ALA A 404 0.49 -18.98 5.59
CA ALA A 404 1.75 -18.70 4.92
C ALA A 404 2.56 -19.97 4.64
N GLU A 405 2.62 -20.89 5.61
CA GLU A 405 3.32 -22.16 5.45
C GLU A 405 2.62 -23.07 4.44
N ILE A 406 1.30 -23.22 4.51
CA ILE A 406 0.54 -24.04 3.56
C ILE A 406 0.69 -23.47 2.14
N PHE A 407 0.57 -22.15 1.98
CA PHE A 407 0.81 -21.48 0.71
C PHE A 407 2.20 -21.80 0.16
N TYR A 408 3.25 -21.60 0.97
CA TYR A 408 4.64 -21.85 0.55
C TYR A 408 4.85 -23.30 0.13
N GLN A 409 4.38 -24.28 0.91
CA GLN A 409 4.61 -25.69 0.65
C GLN A 409 3.88 -26.16 -0.61
N LEU A 410 2.59 -25.82 -0.76
CA LEU A 410 1.81 -26.18 -1.95
C LEU A 410 2.33 -25.48 -3.21
N PHE A 411 2.68 -24.18 -3.10
CA PHE A 411 3.25 -23.43 -4.23
C PHE A 411 4.59 -24.02 -4.65
N SER A 412 5.48 -24.29 -3.71
CA SER A 412 6.81 -24.84 -4.01
C SER A 412 6.73 -26.27 -4.54
N PHE A 413 5.79 -27.08 -4.07
CA PHE A 413 5.52 -28.40 -4.64
C PHE A 413 5.08 -28.27 -6.11
N ARG A 414 4.12 -27.39 -6.40
CA ARG A 414 3.51 -27.31 -7.73
C ARG A 414 4.35 -26.57 -8.76
N TYR A 415 4.96 -25.45 -8.37
CA TYR A 415 5.64 -24.52 -9.27
C TYR A 415 7.14 -24.40 -9.02
N THR A 416 7.67 -25.07 -7.99
CA THR A 416 9.02 -24.86 -7.45
C THR A 416 9.20 -23.51 -6.76
N ALA A 417 10.11 -23.45 -5.78
CA ALA A 417 10.44 -22.22 -5.07
C ALA A 417 11.07 -21.14 -5.98
N ARG A 418 11.53 -21.51 -7.19
CA ARG A 418 12.08 -20.55 -8.16
C ARG A 418 11.03 -19.59 -8.70
N GLU A 419 9.77 -20.02 -8.75
CA GLU A 419 8.65 -19.22 -9.23
C GLU A 419 8.11 -18.23 -8.19
N LEU A 420 8.57 -18.29 -6.94
CA LEU A 420 8.21 -17.33 -5.89
C LEU A 420 8.78 -15.94 -6.22
N THR A 421 7.92 -14.93 -6.21
CA THR A 421 8.31 -13.53 -6.41
C THR A 421 8.81 -12.91 -5.09
N PRO A 422 9.54 -11.77 -5.15
CA PRO A 422 9.89 -11.00 -3.95
C PRO A 422 8.68 -10.67 -3.06
N TYR A 423 7.55 -10.26 -3.64
CA TYR A 423 6.34 -9.99 -2.86
C TYR A 423 5.76 -11.24 -2.19
N MET A 424 5.76 -12.39 -2.88
CA MET A 424 5.30 -13.64 -2.29
C MET A 424 6.14 -14.02 -1.08
N ILE A 425 7.47 -13.91 -1.16
CA ILE A 425 8.30 -14.21 0.01
C ILE A 425 8.09 -13.19 1.13
N LYS A 426 7.92 -11.90 0.81
CA LYS A 426 7.76 -10.87 1.84
C LYS A 426 6.54 -11.18 2.71
N LEU A 427 5.48 -11.68 2.08
CA LEU A 427 4.30 -12.16 2.79
C LEU A 427 4.61 -13.41 3.63
N VAL A 428 5.24 -14.42 3.03
CA VAL A 428 5.57 -15.67 3.74
C VAL A 428 6.50 -15.44 4.95
N ASP A 429 7.59 -14.70 4.76
CA ASP A 429 8.65 -14.56 5.76
C ASP A 429 8.36 -13.41 6.76
N TYR A 430 7.82 -12.27 6.30
CA TYR A 430 7.71 -11.05 7.12
C TYR A 430 6.28 -10.69 7.51
N GLY A 431 5.25 -11.30 6.92
CA GLY A 431 3.86 -10.97 7.24
C GLY A 431 3.55 -11.13 8.73
N SER A 432 3.91 -12.27 9.33
CA SER A 432 3.74 -12.49 10.76
C SER A 432 4.64 -11.61 11.63
N HIS A 433 5.82 -11.25 11.12
CA HIS A 433 6.71 -10.31 11.82
C HIS A 433 6.04 -8.94 11.94
N PHE A 434 5.48 -8.42 10.85
CA PHE A 434 4.78 -7.14 10.87
C PHE A 434 3.51 -7.17 11.71
N MET A 435 2.79 -8.29 11.75
CA MET A 435 1.64 -8.43 12.66
C MET A 435 2.03 -8.38 14.15
N LYS A 436 3.23 -8.86 14.51
CA LYS A 436 3.72 -8.94 15.89
C LYS A 436 4.42 -7.67 16.36
N ASN A 437 5.23 -7.06 15.50
CA ASN A 437 6.22 -6.07 15.92
C ASN A 437 5.87 -4.63 15.53
N LEU A 438 4.96 -4.42 14.57
CA LEU A 438 4.51 -3.05 14.28
C LEU A 438 3.60 -2.55 15.41
N PRO A 439 3.74 -1.28 15.84
CA PRO A 439 2.89 -0.72 16.88
C PRO A 439 1.45 -0.49 16.41
N VAL A 440 1.22 -0.50 15.10
CA VAL A 440 -0.09 -0.40 14.46
C VAL A 440 -0.20 -1.38 13.28
N PRO A 441 -1.41 -1.83 12.90
CA PRO A 441 -1.59 -2.83 11.85
C PRO A 441 -1.03 -2.42 10.48
N ILE A 442 -0.49 -3.39 9.74
CA ILE A 442 0.15 -3.17 8.43
C ILE A 442 -0.76 -2.47 7.41
N CYS A 443 -2.08 -2.67 7.50
CA CYS A 443 -3.08 -2.03 6.64
C CYS A 443 -3.11 -0.49 6.73
N ARG A 444 -2.51 0.10 7.77
CA ARG A 444 -2.38 1.56 7.90
C ARG A 444 -1.23 2.14 7.07
N PHE A 445 -0.30 1.29 6.62
CA PHE A 445 0.87 1.68 5.84
C PHE A 445 0.68 1.57 4.30
N GLN A 446 -0.56 1.34 3.85
CA GLN A 446 -0.85 1.13 2.42
C GLN A 446 -0.78 2.41 1.59
N ALA A 447 -0.52 2.25 0.29
CA ALA A 447 -0.37 3.33 -0.70
C ALA A 447 -1.71 3.95 -1.17
N GLU A 448 -2.86 3.37 -0.83
CA GLU A 448 -4.16 3.74 -1.40
C GLU A 448 -4.54 5.20 -1.13
N GLY A 449 -4.34 5.68 0.10
CA GLY A 449 -4.59 7.08 0.39
C GLY A 449 -3.68 8.01 -0.42
N GLY A 450 -2.43 7.61 -0.67
CA GLY A 450 -1.50 8.37 -1.48
C GLY A 450 -1.97 8.52 -2.93
N GLU A 451 -2.49 7.44 -3.51
CA GLU A 451 -3.07 7.44 -4.86
C GLU A 451 -4.31 8.32 -4.98
N HIS A 452 -5.22 8.23 -4.01
CA HIS A 452 -6.38 9.10 -3.97
C HIS A 452 -5.97 10.58 -3.79
N THR A 453 -4.92 10.85 -3.01
CA THR A 453 -4.35 12.20 -2.88
C THR A 453 -3.80 12.69 -4.23
N ASN A 454 -3.11 11.83 -4.98
CA ASN A 454 -2.64 12.18 -6.32
C ASN A 454 -3.81 12.50 -7.30
N TYR A 455 -4.93 11.80 -7.21
CA TYR A 455 -6.12 12.13 -8.00
C TYR A 455 -6.69 13.52 -7.65
N GLU A 456 -6.76 13.86 -6.36
CA GLU A 456 -7.14 15.21 -5.91
C GLU A 456 -6.16 16.28 -6.43
N HIS A 457 -4.85 16.02 -6.34
CA HIS A 457 -3.81 16.91 -6.84
C HIS A 457 -3.89 17.11 -8.35
N SER A 458 -4.10 16.05 -9.12
CA SER A 458 -4.23 16.10 -10.58
C SER A 458 -5.48 16.87 -10.98
N THR A 459 -6.61 16.63 -10.31
CA THR A 459 -7.84 17.39 -10.54
C THR A 459 -7.64 18.88 -10.26
N TYR A 460 -6.96 19.20 -9.16
CA TYR A 460 -6.62 20.58 -8.82
C TYR A 460 -5.67 21.21 -9.84
N TYR A 461 -4.63 20.48 -10.26
CA TYR A 461 -3.68 20.91 -11.28
C TYR A 461 -4.39 21.27 -12.59
N TYR A 462 -5.27 20.39 -13.10
CA TYR A 462 -6.00 20.66 -14.34
C TYR A 462 -6.96 21.84 -14.21
N ASN A 463 -7.65 21.97 -13.07
CA ASN A 463 -8.52 23.12 -12.82
C ASN A 463 -7.72 24.43 -12.74
N HIS A 464 -6.51 24.39 -12.18
CA HIS A 464 -5.61 25.54 -12.12
C HIS A 464 -5.02 25.90 -13.49
N THR A 465 -4.82 24.93 -14.38
CA THR A 465 -4.11 25.12 -15.66
C THR A 465 -4.97 25.25 -16.92
N THR A 466 -6.18 24.65 -16.98
CA THR A 466 -6.92 24.50 -18.26
C THR A 466 -8.24 25.28 -18.38
N ARG A 467 -8.88 25.70 -17.28
CA ARG A 467 -10.25 26.27 -17.32
C ARG A 467 -10.35 27.64 -16.66
N HIS A 468 -9.81 28.67 -17.31
CA HIS A 468 -10.03 30.08 -16.94
C HIS A 468 -9.71 30.40 -15.45
N GLY A 469 -8.88 29.56 -14.80
CA GLY A 469 -8.40 29.76 -13.44
C GLY A 469 -7.45 30.94 -13.44
N GLY A 470 -7.92 32.10 -13.01
CA GLY A 470 -7.26 33.40 -13.14
C GLY A 470 -5.94 33.61 -12.40
N ASN A 471 -5.11 32.57 -12.19
CA ASN A 471 -3.78 32.66 -11.60
C ASN A 471 -2.74 31.90 -12.45
N PHE A 472 -2.53 32.31 -13.70
CA PHE A 472 -1.42 31.86 -14.55
C PHE A 472 -0.02 32.16 -13.99
N THR A 473 0.08 32.86 -12.86
CA THR A 473 1.34 33.30 -12.25
C THR A 473 1.88 32.36 -11.17
N LEU A 474 1.08 31.43 -10.64
CA LEU A 474 1.50 30.53 -9.57
C LEU A 474 1.84 29.15 -10.12
N ASP A 475 3.02 28.66 -9.75
CA ASP A 475 3.46 27.29 -10.01
C ASP A 475 2.38 26.27 -9.53
N PRO A 476 1.94 25.33 -10.38
CA PRO A 476 0.88 24.39 -10.04
C PRO A 476 1.16 23.53 -8.79
N MET A 477 2.43 23.16 -8.54
CA MET A 477 2.79 22.37 -7.35
C MET A 477 2.63 23.20 -6.07
N LEU A 478 2.98 24.49 -6.13
CA LEU A 478 2.73 25.42 -5.02
C LEU A 478 1.22 25.67 -4.82
N ALA A 479 0.45 25.65 -5.89
CA ALA A 479 -1.01 25.77 -5.84
C ALA A 479 -1.64 24.59 -5.08
N ILE A 480 -1.12 23.36 -5.26
CA ILE A 480 -1.54 22.17 -4.53
C ILE A 480 -1.31 22.34 -3.02
N PHE A 481 -0.10 22.76 -2.60
CA PHE A 481 0.19 23.03 -1.18
C PHE A 481 -0.77 24.07 -0.57
N ARG A 482 -1.10 25.15 -1.31
CA ARG A 482 -2.06 26.16 -0.85
C ARG A 482 -3.47 25.59 -0.68
N ASN A 483 -3.89 24.70 -1.58
CA ASN A 483 -5.18 24.03 -1.45
C ASN A 483 -5.24 23.12 -0.22
N MET A 484 -4.16 22.36 0.03
CA MET A 484 -4.01 21.56 1.24
C MET A 484 -4.10 22.43 2.50
N TRP A 485 -3.35 23.54 2.55
CA TRP A 485 -3.37 24.47 3.69
C TRP A 485 -4.78 24.97 4.00
N ARG A 486 -5.54 25.41 2.99
CA ARG A 486 -6.93 25.85 3.17
C ARG A 486 -7.81 24.77 3.81
N ARG A 487 -7.63 23.51 3.38
CA ARG A 487 -8.36 22.36 3.95
C ARG A 487 -7.97 22.13 5.41
N THR A 488 -6.68 22.19 5.73
CA THR A 488 -6.17 22.03 7.11
C THR A 488 -6.68 23.14 8.03
N CYS A 489 -6.65 24.41 7.61
CA CYS A 489 -7.22 25.52 8.39
C CYS A 489 -8.69 25.30 8.71
N TYR A 490 -9.47 24.86 7.71
CA TYR A 490 -10.88 24.57 7.89
C TYR A 490 -11.09 23.49 8.95
N GLN A 491 -10.36 22.37 8.84
CA GLN A 491 -10.44 21.27 9.81
C GLN A 491 -10.07 21.70 11.24
N ILE A 492 -9.02 22.51 11.40
CA ILE A 492 -8.62 23.03 12.71
C ILE A 492 -9.71 23.95 13.27
N SER A 493 -10.24 24.86 12.46
CA SER A 493 -11.30 25.79 12.91
C SER A 493 -12.56 25.06 13.37
N THR A 494 -12.97 24.01 12.65
CA THR A 494 -14.12 23.20 13.05
C THR A 494 -13.86 22.38 14.31
N ASN A 495 -12.61 21.96 14.55
CA ASN A 495 -12.25 21.26 15.77
C ASN A 495 -12.25 22.20 16.98
N THR A 496 -11.78 23.45 16.83
CA THR A 496 -11.79 24.46 17.89
C THR A 496 -13.18 24.95 18.28
N ASP A 497 -14.21 24.69 17.48
CA ASP A 497 -15.60 24.99 17.84
C ASP A 497 -16.19 23.97 18.83
N THR A 498 -15.52 22.85 19.06
CA THR A 498 -15.91 21.83 20.05
C THR A 498 -15.39 22.18 21.45
N ALA A 499 -16.06 21.69 22.51
CA ALA A 499 -15.61 21.91 23.88
C ALA A 499 -14.21 21.34 24.15
N GLU A 500 -13.92 20.14 23.61
CA GLU A 500 -12.59 19.51 23.67
C GLU A 500 -11.53 20.34 22.93
N GLY A 501 -11.84 20.83 21.72
CA GLY A 501 -10.92 21.67 20.95
C GLY A 501 -10.65 23.04 21.58
N ARG A 502 -11.65 23.67 22.22
CA ARG A 502 -11.44 24.92 22.99
C ARG A 502 -10.51 24.71 24.19
N ALA A 503 -10.67 23.61 24.92
CA ALA A 503 -9.82 23.27 26.05
C ALA A 503 -8.37 22.99 25.60
N ALA A 504 -8.19 22.26 24.50
CA ALA A 504 -6.88 22.02 23.92
C ALA A 504 -6.21 23.32 23.45
N ALA A 505 -6.92 24.18 22.71
CA ALA A 505 -6.39 25.47 22.25
C ALA A 505 -5.93 26.37 23.41
N ALA A 506 -6.63 26.33 24.56
CA ALA A 506 -6.23 27.05 25.77
C ALA A 506 -5.00 26.47 26.47
N ALA A 507 -4.69 25.18 26.28
CA ALA A 507 -3.49 24.55 26.84
C ALA A 507 -2.22 24.81 25.99
N PHE A 508 -2.39 25.20 24.72
CA PHE A 508 -1.30 25.53 23.81
C PHE A 508 -0.98 27.04 23.75
N ALA A 509 -1.82 27.90 24.32
CA ALA A 509 -1.63 29.35 24.44
C ALA A 509 -1.00 29.71 25.78
#